data_AF-A0A9Q0PM45-F1
#
_entry.id   AF-A0A9Q0PM45-F1
#
_cell.length_a   1.000
_cell.length_b   1.000
_cell.length_c   1.000
_cell.angle_alpha   90.00
_cell.angle_beta   90.00
_cell.angle_gamma   90.00
#
_symmetry.space_group_name_H-M   'P 1'
#
loop_
_entity.id
_entity.type
_entity.pdbx_description
1 polymer ?
#
loop_
_entity_poly.entity_id
_entity_poly.type
_entity_poly.pdbx_seq_one_letter_code
_entity_poly.pdbx_strand_id
1 'polypeptide(L)'
;MPSMEGNWPAGTLYKQVRVSMPSIHRFSSQIPQVKESPRLHMSTMAAKTFPIFVAILLLVAMQSHSIQSKPGGDPFGFIKHLEGCHKNGSVKGLHEIKRYLEKFGYLNYGHQGKKGHNHANDDEFDDLLESAIKAYQQNHHLNVTGSLDSSTVHEMMQPRCGVPDVVNGTKHYHTHKSIHTLAHYNFIPGNPRWPKRQLTYTFRSSVQVSAARNIRSIFAKAFQRWEQVTEFTFQEVAGTSRADIVIGFHRGDHNDGHPFDGPRGTLAHATAPATTAWCHFDADESWSENPGPNQMDLESVAVHEIGHLLGLDHNDDPNADAIMSSRIAPGTEKRDLRADDIEGVRALYGFVN
;
A
#
# COMPACT_ATOMS: atom_id res chain seq x y z
N MET A 1 -47.51 -50.42 20.49
CA MET A 1 -48.42 -49.89 19.46
C MET A 1 -49.34 -48.87 20.12
N PRO A 2 -49.73 -47.76 19.48
CA PRO A 2 -49.39 -47.23 18.14
C PRO A 2 -48.59 -45.90 18.22
N SER A 3 -47.60 -45.57 17.37
CA SER A 3 -47.57 -45.27 15.92
C SER A 3 -48.08 -43.87 15.54
N MET A 4 -47.20 -43.05 14.96
CA MET A 4 -47.29 -42.36 13.65
C MET A 4 -46.35 -41.14 13.69
N GLU A 5 -45.21 -41.16 13.00
CA GLU A 5 -45.01 -40.97 11.55
C GLU A 5 -45.27 -39.53 11.09
N GLY A 6 -44.20 -38.89 10.60
CA GLY A 6 -44.19 -37.59 9.95
C GLY A 6 -43.04 -37.54 8.94
N ASN A 7 -43.37 -37.84 7.70
CA ASN A 7 -42.55 -37.96 6.50
C ASN A 7 -41.66 -36.74 6.20
N TRP A 8 -40.42 -37.00 5.75
CA TRP A 8 -39.69 -36.11 4.83
C TRP A 8 -39.36 -36.88 3.55
N PRO A 9 -39.70 -36.34 2.35
CA PRO A 9 -39.47 -37.03 1.10
C PRO A 9 -38.00 -36.96 0.67
N ALA A 10 -37.49 -38.10 0.23
CA ALA A 10 -36.24 -38.26 -0.50
C ALA A 10 -36.42 -37.89 -1.98
N GLY A 11 -35.36 -37.31 -2.56
CA GLY A 11 -35.09 -37.36 -4.00
C GLY A 11 -35.02 -36.00 -4.69
N THR A 12 -33.82 -35.60 -5.09
CA THR A 12 -33.47 -35.43 -6.52
C THR A 12 -31.94 -35.41 -6.66
N LEU A 13 -31.45 -36.33 -7.48
CA LEU A 13 -30.06 -36.55 -7.87
C LEU A 13 -29.51 -35.37 -8.70
N TYR A 14 -28.36 -34.82 -8.31
CA TYR A 14 -27.51 -34.08 -9.25
C TYR A 14 -26.58 -35.07 -9.97
N LYS A 15 -26.76 -35.13 -11.30
CA LYS A 15 -25.94 -35.87 -12.26
C LYS A 15 -24.45 -35.51 -12.12
N GLN A 16 -23.63 -36.51 -11.82
CA GLN A 16 -22.21 -36.50 -12.16
C GLN A 16 -22.05 -36.45 -13.69
N VAL A 17 -21.43 -35.38 -14.19
CA VAL A 17 -20.90 -35.36 -15.56
C VAL A 17 -19.57 -36.10 -15.53
N ARG A 18 -19.55 -37.33 -16.04
CA ARG A 18 -18.32 -38.05 -16.39
C ARG A 18 -17.74 -37.41 -17.65
N VAL A 19 -16.56 -36.81 -17.53
CA VAL A 19 -15.70 -36.53 -18.68
C VAL A 19 -14.86 -37.79 -18.93
N SER A 20 -15.05 -38.41 -20.09
CA SER A 20 -14.32 -39.57 -20.57
C SER A 20 -12.92 -39.14 -21.02
N MET A 21 -11.87 -39.74 -20.44
CA MET A 21 -10.51 -39.67 -20.95
C MET A 21 -10.30 -40.76 -22.02
N PRO A 22 -9.83 -40.44 -23.24
CA PRO A 22 -9.41 -41.44 -24.19
C PRO A 22 -7.99 -41.95 -23.89
N SER A 23 -7.82 -43.25 -24.12
CA SER A 23 -6.63 -44.04 -23.84
C SER A 23 -5.43 -43.72 -24.72
N ILE A 24 -4.26 -44.02 -24.16
CA ILE A 24 -2.90 -43.81 -24.68
C ILE A 24 -2.65 -44.71 -25.90
N HIS A 25 -2.30 -44.12 -27.04
CA HIS A 25 -1.62 -44.81 -28.13
C HIS A 25 -0.17 -44.34 -28.27
N ARG A 26 0.72 -45.32 -28.16
CA ARG A 26 2.17 -45.29 -28.35
C ARG A 26 2.49 -44.88 -29.79
N PHE A 27 3.18 -43.76 -30.01
CA PHE A 27 3.76 -43.43 -31.30
C PHE A 27 5.28 -43.34 -31.24
N SER A 28 5.88 -44.04 -32.19
CA SER A 28 7.30 -44.29 -32.41
C SER A 28 8.04 -43.01 -32.78
N SER A 29 9.26 -42.87 -32.25
CA SER A 29 10.23 -41.83 -32.59
C SER A 29 10.85 -42.11 -33.97
N GLN A 30 10.58 -41.24 -34.94
CA GLN A 30 11.40 -41.12 -36.16
C GLN A 30 11.73 -39.64 -36.39
N ILE A 31 13.03 -39.35 -36.33
CA ILE A 31 13.65 -38.05 -36.58
C ILE A 31 13.86 -37.92 -38.10
N PRO A 32 13.32 -36.89 -38.79
CA PRO A 32 13.72 -36.58 -40.15
C PRO A 32 14.83 -35.52 -40.16
N GLN A 33 15.94 -35.88 -40.81
CA GLN A 33 17.06 -35.03 -41.18
C GLN A 33 16.61 -33.87 -42.08
N VAL A 34 16.98 -32.63 -41.74
CA VAL A 34 16.77 -31.46 -42.59
C VAL A 34 17.89 -31.39 -43.63
N LYS A 35 17.49 -31.38 -44.90
CA LYS A 35 18.34 -31.22 -46.09
C LYS A 35 18.90 -29.81 -46.18
N GLU A 36 20.22 -29.70 -46.38
CA GLU A 36 20.87 -28.49 -46.90
C GLU A 36 20.42 -28.19 -48.33
N SER A 37 20.31 -26.91 -48.67
CA SER A 37 20.10 -26.41 -50.04
C SER A 37 20.99 -25.17 -50.29
N PRO A 38 21.38 -24.92 -51.55
CA PRO A 38 22.73 -24.50 -51.88
C PRO A 38 22.97 -22.98 -51.92
N ARG A 39 24.27 -22.64 -51.80
CA ARG A 39 24.87 -21.31 -51.92
C ARG A 39 24.49 -20.62 -53.24
N LEU A 40 24.05 -19.37 -53.13
CA LEU A 40 24.02 -18.40 -54.22
C LEU A 40 25.08 -17.32 -53.96
N HIS A 41 25.98 -17.16 -54.93
CA HIS A 41 26.93 -16.06 -55.02
C HIS A 41 26.20 -14.71 -55.11
N MET A 42 26.62 -13.75 -54.29
CA MET A 42 26.43 -12.33 -54.61
C MET A 42 27.74 -11.58 -54.44
N SER A 43 28.04 -10.83 -55.50
CA SER A 43 29.23 -10.06 -55.75
C SER A 43 29.43 -8.91 -54.76
N THR A 44 30.71 -8.60 -54.54
CA THR A 44 31.24 -7.40 -53.90
C THR A 44 30.60 -6.11 -54.39
N MET A 45 30.08 -5.30 -53.47
CA MET A 45 30.10 -3.83 -53.57
C MET A 45 30.45 -3.25 -52.19
N ALA A 46 31.60 -2.58 -52.13
CA ALA A 46 32.03 -1.81 -50.98
C ALA A 46 31.24 -0.50 -50.94
N ALA A 47 30.45 -0.29 -49.89
CA ALA A 47 29.86 1.01 -49.57
C ALA A 47 30.52 1.54 -48.29
N LYS A 48 31.42 2.52 -48.48
CA LYS A 48 31.95 3.37 -47.43
C LYS A 48 30.98 4.54 -47.22
N THR A 49 30.17 4.52 -46.17
CA THR A 49 29.51 5.70 -45.54
C THR A 49 29.04 5.30 -44.13
N PHE A 50 29.93 5.38 -43.15
CA PHE A 50 29.98 6.38 -42.07
C PHE A 50 28.80 6.40 -41.06
N PRO A 51 29.10 6.35 -39.75
CA PRO A 51 28.17 5.97 -38.69
C PRO A 51 27.54 7.23 -38.08
N ILE A 52 26.38 7.64 -38.57
CA ILE A 52 25.66 8.78 -37.96
C ILE A 52 24.28 8.33 -37.43
N PHE A 53 23.65 7.34 -38.06
CA PHE A 53 22.33 6.85 -37.64
C PHE A 53 22.34 6.01 -36.35
N VAL A 54 23.42 5.27 -36.06
CA VAL A 54 23.52 4.49 -34.81
C VAL A 54 23.80 5.39 -33.61
N ALA A 55 24.53 6.50 -33.80
CA ALA A 55 24.77 7.47 -32.73
C ALA A 55 23.49 8.25 -32.36
N ILE A 56 22.62 8.56 -33.34
CA ILE A 56 21.34 9.24 -33.07
C ILE A 56 20.36 8.30 -32.36
N LEU A 57 20.31 7.01 -32.71
CA LEU A 57 19.47 6.04 -31.99
C LEU A 57 19.95 5.81 -30.54
N LEU A 58 21.27 5.86 -30.30
CA LEU A 58 21.83 5.78 -28.95
C LEU A 58 21.62 7.08 -28.13
N LEU A 59 21.54 8.25 -28.78
CA LEU A 59 21.21 9.52 -28.13
C LEU A 59 19.73 9.62 -27.75
N VAL A 60 18.83 9.02 -28.54
CA VAL A 60 17.38 8.95 -28.19
C VAL A 60 17.13 7.90 -27.10
N ALA A 61 17.91 6.81 -27.05
CA ALA A 61 17.85 5.83 -25.96
C ALA A 61 18.46 6.32 -24.62
N MET A 62 19.20 7.43 -24.63
CA MET A 62 19.74 8.08 -23.42
C MET A 62 18.90 9.29 -22.97
N GLN A 63 17.86 9.67 -23.72
CA GLN A 63 16.79 10.52 -23.19
C GLN A 63 15.88 9.68 -22.31
N SER A 64 16.47 9.19 -21.21
CA SER A 64 15.74 9.10 -19.95
C SER A 64 14.94 10.40 -19.85
N HIS A 65 13.63 10.28 -19.95
CA HIS A 65 12.76 11.34 -19.47
C HIS A 65 13.01 11.32 -17.97
N SER A 66 14.08 11.98 -17.52
CA SER A 66 14.10 12.51 -16.19
C SER A 66 12.89 13.43 -16.17
N ILE A 67 11.77 12.92 -15.65
CA ILE A 67 10.83 13.80 -14.98
C ILE A 67 11.72 14.46 -13.96
N GLN A 68 12.11 15.68 -14.29
CA GLN A 68 12.98 16.50 -13.48
C GLN A 68 12.23 16.63 -12.17
N SER A 69 12.66 15.87 -11.15
CA SER A 69 12.09 15.94 -9.81
C SER A 69 12.07 17.41 -9.44
N LYS A 70 10.87 17.97 -9.23
CA LYS A 70 10.75 19.34 -8.74
C LYS A 70 11.70 19.47 -7.52
N PRO A 71 12.46 20.56 -7.42
CA PRO A 71 13.47 20.69 -6.39
C PRO A 71 12.81 20.71 -5.01
N GLY A 72 13.13 19.72 -4.16
CA GLY A 72 13.02 19.76 -2.68
C GLY A 72 11.78 20.42 -2.07
N GLY A 73 10.59 20.20 -2.63
CA GLY A 73 9.33 20.73 -2.11
C GLY A 73 8.53 19.63 -1.40
N ASP A 74 7.73 20.02 -0.42
CA ASP A 74 6.68 19.19 0.19
C ASP A 74 5.70 18.73 -0.91
N PRO A 75 5.61 17.42 -1.23
CA PRO A 75 4.78 16.91 -2.32
C PRO A 75 3.29 17.03 -2.01
N PHE A 76 2.87 17.24 -0.76
CA PHE A 76 1.50 17.65 -0.42
C PHE A 76 1.35 19.17 -0.31
N GLY A 77 2.44 19.93 -0.43
CA GLY A 77 2.45 21.40 -0.39
C GLY A 77 1.58 22.06 -1.45
N PHE A 78 1.26 21.36 -2.55
CA PHE A 78 0.29 21.85 -3.53
C PHE A 78 -1.07 22.08 -2.88
N ILE A 79 -1.52 21.27 -1.91
CA ILE A 79 -2.88 21.37 -1.35
C ILE A 79 -3.18 22.76 -0.79
N LYS A 80 -2.16 23.48 -0.31
CA LYS A 80 -2.29 24.85 0.22
C LYS A 80 -2.90 25.84 -0.77
N HIS A 81 -2.63 25.72 -2.07
CA HIS A 81 -3.17 26.65 -3.07
C HIS A 81 -4.67 26.42 -3.36
N LEU A 82 -5.24 25.33 -2.84
CA LEU A 82 -6.63 24.93 -3.04
C LEU A 82 -7.49 25.21 -1.80
N GLU A 83 -6.93 25.86 -0.78
CA GLU A 83 -7.67 26.25 0.42
C GLU A 83 -8.86 27.15 0.07
N GLY A 84 -10.03 26.81 0.63
CA GLY A 84 -11.31 27.47 0.39
C GLY A 84 -12.08 26.94 -0.84
N CYS A 85 -11.52 26.02 -1.63
CA CYS A 85 -12.24 25.39 -2.73
C CYS A 85 -13.45 24.60 -2.21
N HIS A 86 -14.55 24.72 -2.93
CA HIS A 86 -15.83 24.08 -2.61
C HIS A 86 -16.62 23.81 -3.90
N LYS A 87 -17.74 23.10 -3.74
CA LYS A 87 -18.63 22.68 -4.82
C LYS A 87 -18.99 23.81 -5.79
N ASN A 88 -19.08 23.47 -7.07
CA ASN A 88 -19.37 24.37 -8.21
C ASN A 88 -18.23 25.34 -8.56
N GLY A 89 -17.06 25.22 -7.91
CA GLY A 89 -15.84 25.88 -8.32
C GLY A 89 -15.05 25.07 -9.36
N SER A 90 -14.21 25.74 -10.12
CA SER A 90 -13.13 25.11 -10.87
C SER A 90 -11.84 25.89 -10.63
N VAL A 91 -10.84 25.22 -10.07
CA VAL A 91 -9.55 25.80 -9.71
C VAL A 91 -8.46 24.88 -10.23
N LYS A 92 -7.53 25.47 -10.98
CA LYS A 92 -6.41 24.73 -11.57
C LYS A 92 -5.65 23.97 -10.49
N GLY A 93 -5.50 22.65 -10.65
CA GLY A 93 -4.82 21.78 -9.69
C GLY A 93 -5.78 20.89 -8.87
N LEU A 94 -7.10 21.09 -8.95
CA LEU A 94 -8.08 20.25 -8.24
C LEU A 94 -7.98 18.76 -8.63
N HIS A 95 -7.58 18.46 -9.87
CA HIS A 95 -7.35 17.07 -10.27
C HIS A 95 -6.24 16.39 -9.44
N GLU A 96 -5.29 17.13 -8.86
CA GLU A 96 -4.27 16.57 -7.96
C GLU A 96 -4.88 16.16 -6.61
N ILE A 97 -5.88 16.88 -6.10
CA ILE A 97 -6.66 16.46 -4.91
C ILE A 97 -7.48 15.21 -5.20
N LYS A 98 -8.06 15.11 -6.40
CA LYS A 98 -8.78 13.90 -6.82
C LYS A 98 -7.87 12.67 -6.75
N ARG A 99 -6.62 12.78 -7.25
CA ARG A 99 -5.61 11.72 -7.14
C ARG A 99 -5.20 11.43 -5.70
N TYR A 100 -5.03 12.45 -4.86
CA TYR A 100 -4.74 12.26 -3.42
C TYR A 100 -5.86 11.45 -2.74
N LEU A 101 -7.11 11.85 -2.94
CA LEU A 101 -8.27 11.16 -2.33
C LEU A 101 -8.48 9.76 -2.92
N GLU A 102 -8.14 9.54 -4.18
CA GLU A 102 -8.13 8.21 -4.79
C GLU A 102 -7.02 7.32 -4.22
N LYS A 103 -5.80 7.86 -4.03
CA LYS A 103 -4.66 7.16 -3.40
C LYS A 103 -5.03 6.62 -2.01
N PHE A 104 -5.74 7.41 -1.21
CA PHE A 104 -6.17 7.03 0.14
C PHE A 104 -7.58 6.39 0.20
N GLY A 105 -8.20 6.11 -0.95
CA GLY A 105 -9.41 5.29 -1.07
C GLY A 105 -10.75 6.02 -0.89
N TYR A 106 -10.74 7.34 -0.72
CA TYR A 106 -11.95 8.15 -0.56
C TYR A 106 -12.69 8.42 -1.87
N LEU A 107 -12.01 8.28 -3.01
CA LEU A 107 -12.55 8.61 -4.32
C LEU A 107 -12.29 7.49 -5.33
N ASN A 108 -13.28 7.18 -6.17
CA ASN A 108 -13.13 6.22 -7.25
C ASN A 108 -14.04 6.61 -8.43
N TYR A 109 -13.45 7.13 -9.50
CA TYR A 109 -14.19 7.45 -10.72
C TYR A 109 -14.42 6.24 -11.64
N GLY A 110 -13.62 5.18 -11.50
CA GLY A 110 -13.65 4.00 -12.36
C GLY A 110 -14.92 3.15 -12.25
N HIS A 111 -15.60 3.15 -11.10
CA HIS A 111 -16.86 2.42 -10.92
C HIS A 111 -18.11 3.17 -11.44
N GLN A 112 -18.05 4.50 -11.58
CA GLN A 112 -19.19 5.32 -12.04
C GLN A 112 -19.06 5.79 -13.50
N GLY A 113 -17.90 5.60 -14.14
CA GLY A 113 -17.60 5.99 -15.52
C GLY A 113 -18.34 5.24 -16.64
N LYS A 114 -19.55 4.71 -16.41
CA LYS A 114 -20.38 4.13 -17.48
C LYS A 114 -21.10 5.16 -18.36
N LYS A 115 -20.87 6.47 -18.16
CA LYS A 115 -21.42 7.53 -19.02
C LYS A 115 -20.43 8.67 -19.23
N GLY A 116 -19.58 8.55 -20.26
CA GLY A 116 -19.17 9.66 -21.13
C GLY A 116 -18.17 10.71 -20.63
N HIS A 117 -18.03 10.98 -19.33
CA HIS A 117 -17.09 11.99 -18.82
C HIS A 117 -16.39 11.48 -17.55
N ASN A 118 -15.09 11.22 -17.66
CA ASN A 118 -14.26 10.86 -16.51
C ASN A 118 -13.67 12.14 -15.90
N HIS A 119 -14.26 12.61 -14.80
CA HIS A 119 -13.82 13.80 -14.08
C HIS A 119 -12.52 13.57 -13.27
N ALA A 120 -11.93 12.37 -13.29
CA ALA A 120 -10.71 12.06 -12.53
C ALA A 120 -9.52 12.98 -12.84
N ASN A 121 -9.47 13.56 -14.04
CA ASN A 121 -8.34 14.36 -14.51
C ASN A 121 -8.70 15.82 -14.83
N ASP A 122 -9.89 16.27 -14.47
CA ASP A 122 -10.27 17.68 -14.62
C ASP A 122 -10.21 18.45 -13.31
N ASP A 123 -10.26 19.77 -13.44
CA ASP A 123 -10.21 20.72 -12.34
C ASP A 123 -11.61 21.13 -11.85
N GLU A 124 -12.64 20.31 -12.08
CA GLU A 124 -14.01 20.59 -11.62
C GLU A 124 -14.23 20.09 -10.19
N PHE A 125 -14.83 20.91 -9.33
CA PHE A 125 -15.27 20.48 -8.00
C PHE A 125 -16.67 19.84 -8.07
N ASP A 126 -16.69 18.57 -8.47
CA ASP A 126 -17.89 17.77 -8.67
C ASP A 126 -18.46 17.16 -7.37
N ASP A 127 -19.64 16.52 -7.49
CA ASP A 127 -20.35 15.87 -6.38
C ASP A 127 -19.55 14.72 -5.73
N LEU A 128 -18.72 14.02 -6.52
CA LEU A 128 -17.92 12.91 -6.03
C LEU A 128 -16.74 13.43 -5.20
N LEU A 129 -16.09 14.51 -5.64
CA LEU A 129 -15.03 15.17 -4.88
C LEU A 129 -15.56 15.74 -3.55
N GLU A 130 -16.73 16.41 -3.57
CA GLU A 130 -17.35 16.91 -2.34
C GLU A 130 -17.63 15.77 -1.34
N SER A 131 -18.17 14.65 -1.83
CA SER A 131 -18.46 13.47 -1.02
C SER A 131 -17.20 12.82 -0.44
N ALA A 132 -16.13 12.74 -1.25
CA ALA A 132 -14.83 12.22 -0.82
C ALA A 132 -14.20 13.10 0.27
N ILE A 133 -14.26 14.43 0.13
CA ILE A 133 -13.77 15.37 1.15
C ILE A 133 -14.57 15.22 2.45
N LYS A 134 -15.90 15.10 2.39
CA LYS A 134 -16.72 14.84 3.58
C LYS A 134 -16.34 13.53 4.28
N ALA A 135 -16.09 12.48 3.49
CA ALA A 135 -15.67 11.19 4.02
C ALA A 135 -14.29 11.26 4.69
N TYR A 136 -13.34 12.00 4.09
CA TYR A 136 -12.02 12.29 4.64
C TYR A 136 -12.13 13.07 5.96
N GLN A 137 -12.85 14.19 5.97
CA GLN A 137 -13.04 15.01 7.17
C GLN A 137 -13.62 14.21 8.32
N GLN A 138 -14.61 13.37 8.04
CA GLN A 138 -15.19 12.49 9.06
C GLN A 138 -14.19 11.44 9.57
N ASN A 139 -13.31 10.91 8.70
CA ASN A 139 -12.30 9.93 9.11
C ASN A 139 -11.24 10.55 10.02
N HIS A 140 -10.83 11.77 9.70
CA HIS A 140 -9.82 12.53 10.42
C HIS A 140 -10.40 13.39 11.58
N HIS A 141 -11.65 13.12 11.97
CA HIS A 141 -12.33 13.80 13.08
C HIS A 141 -12.38 15.34 12.95
N LEU A 142 -12.46 15.84 11.72
CA LEU A 142 -12.64 17.25 11.37
C LEU A 142 -14.12 17.63 11.27
N ASN A 143 -14.38 18.94 11.21
CA ASN A 143 -15.70 19.44 10.84
C ASN A 143 -16.04 19.03 9.39
N VAL A 144 -17.19 18.40 9.19
CA VAL A 144 -17.60 17.88 7.88
C VAL A 144 -18.24 19.01 7.05
N THR A 145 -17.40 19.80 6.38
CA THR A 145 -17.81 20.93 5.55
C THR A 145 -17.97 20.56 4.07
N GLY A 146 -17.30 19.51 3.59
CA GLY A 146 -17.20 19.16 2.16
C GLY A 146 -16.41 20.17 1.33
N SER A 147 -15.67 21.06 1.98
CA SER A 147 -14.80 22.05 1.35
C SER A 147 -13.36 21.84 1.79
N LEU A 148 -12.39 22.32 1.00
CA LEU A 148 -10.98 22.33 1.39
C LEU A 148 -10.70 23.50 2.37
N ASP A 149 -11.35 23.48 3.53
CA ASP A 149 -11.11 24.46 4.58
C ASP A 149 -9.70 24.34 5.20
N SER A 150 -9.29 25.36 5.96
CA SER A 150 -7.93 25.44 6.52
C SER A 150 -7.55 24.22 7.37
N SER A 151 -8.49 23.65 8.13
CA SER A 151 -8.27 22.43 8.92
C SER A 151 -8.04 21.22 8.03
N THR A 152 -8.85 21.07 6.98
CA THR A 152 -8.75 19.95 6.02
C THR A 152 -7.43 20.03 5.25
N VAL A 153 -7.06 21.22 4.78
CA VAL A 153 -5.79 21.45 4.07
C VAL A 153 -4.60 21.16 4.99
N HIS A 154 -4.63 21.65 6.23
CA HIS A 154 -3.56 21.39 7.19
C HIS A 154 -3.36 19.90 7.45
N GLU A 155 -4.46 19.16 7.63
CA GLU A 155 -4.48 17.72 7.86
C GLU A 155 -3.95 16.94 6.64
N MET A 156 -4.44 17.25 5.43
CA MET A 156 -4.00 16.58 4.20
C MET A 156 -2.52 16.77 3.88
N MET A 157 -1.93 17.87 4.34
CA MET A 157 -0.53 18.21 4.17
C MET A 157 0.40 17.52 5.18
N GLN A 158 -0.13 16.84 6.21
CA GLN A 158 0.72 16.15 7.17
C GLN A 158 1.39 14.91 6.54
N PRO A 159 2.68 14.67 6.82
CA PRO A 159 3.32 13.40 6.46
C PRO A 159 2.60 12.23 7.13
N ARG A 160 2.43 11.15 6.37
CA ARG A 160 1.56 10.04 6.76
C ARG A 160 1.99 8.70 6.15
N CYS A 161 1.41 7.62 6.69
CA CYS A 161 1.43 6.30 6.06
C CYS A 161 0.70 6.33 4.72
N GLY A 162 1.19 5.52 3.77
CA GLY A 162 0.66 5.33 2.42
C GLY A 162 -0.44 4.28 2.29
N VAL A 163 -0.74 3.54 3.36
CA VAL A 163 -1.85 2.57 3.37
C VAL A 163 -3.19 3.34 3.21
N PRO A 164 -4.08 2.92 2.29
CA PRO A 164 -5.37 3.58 2.11
C PRO A 164 -6.25 3.50 3.36
N ASP A 165 -6.94 4.59 3.70
CA ASP A 165 -7.87 4.66 4.86
C ASP A 165 -9.23 4.00 4.59
N VAL A 166 -9.54 3.76 3.32
CA VAL A 166 -10.81 3.18 2.88
C VAL A 166 -10.53 2.17 1.78
N VAL A 167 -10.88 0.91 2.01
CA VAL A 167 -10.76 -0.16 1.01
C VAL A 167 -12.15 -0.67 0.65
N ASN A 168 -12.47 -0.70 -0.65
CA ASN A 168 -13.76 -1.17 -1.19
C ASN A 168 -14.99 -0.44 -0.62
N GLY A 169 -14.89 0.88 -0.38
CA GLY A 169 -16.02 1.71 0.09
C GLY A 169 -16.48 1.41 1.51
N THR A 170 -15.74 0.59 2.26
CA THR A 170 -16.03 0.27 3.66
C THR A 170 -14.99 0.97 4.53
N LYS A 171 -15.43 1.81 5.47
CA LYS A 171 -14.54 2.30 6.53
C LYS A 171 -14.26 1.17 7.52
N HIS A 172 -13.08 1.16 8.13
CA HIS A 172 -12.60 0.12 9.04
C HIS A 172 -13.25 0.12 10.43
N TYR A 173 -14.43 0.76 10.58
CA TYR A 173 -15.17 0.79 11.83
C TYR A 173 -15.75 -0.59 12.16
N HIS A 174 -15.15 -1.27 13.13
CA HIS A 174 -15.85 -2.33 13.85
C HIS A 174 -16.85 -1.70 14.80
N THR A 175 -18.11 -1.64 14.38
CA THR A 175 -19.25 -1.38 15.27
C THR A 175 -19.50 -2.60 16.16
N HIS A 176 -18.57 -2.95 17.04
CA HIS A 176 -18.87 -3.72 18.23
C HIS A 176 -18.94 -2.76 19.42
N LYS A 177 -19.94 -1.86 19.39
CA LYS A 177 -20.44 -1.20 20.61
C LYS A 177 -21.20 -2.21 21.46
N SER A 178 -20.47 -3.20 21.96
CA SER A 178 -20.83 -3.86 23.22
C SER A 178 -20.88 -2.75 24.27
N ILE A 179 -21.96 -2.72 25.05
CA ILE A 179 -22.44 -1.58 25.86
C ILE A 179 -21.47 -1.15 26.99
N HIS A 180 -20.23 -1.67 27.03
CA HIS A 180 -19.24 -1.36 28.07
C HIS A 180 -17.77 -1.17 27.62
N THR A 181 -17.43 -1.21 26.32
CA THR A 181 -16.04 -0.97 25.86
C THR A 181 -16.02 -0.04 24.64
N LEU A 182 -15.53 1.18 24.83
CA LEU A 182 -15.16 2.11 23.76
C LEU A 182 -13.85 1.62 23.14
N ALA A 183 -13.86 0.51 22.41
CA ALA A 183 -12.69 0.12 21.62
C ALA A 183 -12.55 1.11 20.45
N HIS A 184 -11.42 1.81 20.36
CA HIS A 184 -11.15 2.80 19.29
C HIS A 184 -10.33 2.21 18.13
N TYR A 185 -9.80 0.99 18.27
CA TYR A 185 -8.93 0.34 17.29
C TYR A 185 -9.70 -0.21 16.07
N ASN A 186 -9.01 -0.28 14.94
CA ASN A 186 -9.55 -0.77 13.67
C ASN A 186 -8.72 -1.95 13.12
N PHE A 187 -9.35 -2.77 12.26
CA PHE A 187 -8.69 -3.88 11.59
C PHE A 187 -8.83 -3.78 10.08
N ILE A 188 -7.80 -4.29 9.38
CA ILE A 188 -7.84 -4.42 7.93
C ILE A 188 -9.03 -5.32 7.53
N PRO A 189 -9.78 -5.01 6.45
CA PRO A 189 -11.00 -5.71 6.13
C PRO A 189 -10.76 -7.21 5.92
N GLY A 190 -11.63 -8.03 6.51
CA GLY A 190 -11.45 -9.47 6.57
C GLY A 190 -10.61 -9.96 7.75
N ASN A 191 -10.15 -9.05 8.63
CA ASN A 191 -9.38 -9.33 9.83
C ASN A 191 -8.20 -10.30 9.55
N PRO A 192 -7.34 -9.98 8.57
CA PRO A 192 -6.22 -10.82 8.18
C PRO A 192 -5.27 -11.00 9.36
N ARG A 193 -4.76 -12.21 9.50
CA ARG A 193 -3.96 -12.61 10.66
C ARG A 193 -2.95 -13.68 10.28
N TRP A 194 -1.77 -13.61 10.90
CA TRP A 194 -0.79 -14.67 10.76
C TRP A 194 -1.30 -15.97 11.43
N PRO A 195 -1.18 -17.13 10.77
CA PRO A 195 -1.53 -18.41 11.36
C PRO A 195 -0.49 -18.92 12.37
N LYS A 196 0.67 -18.25 12.45
CA LYS A 196 1.80 -18.60 13.31
C LYS A 196 2.29 -17.37 14.08
N ARG A 197 2.99 -17.61 15.19
CA ARG A 197 3.55 -16.56 16.08
C ARG A 197 5.04 -16.29 15.86
N GLN A 198 5.77 -17.25 15.31
CA GLN A 198 7.18 -17.10 14.99
C GLN A 198 7.31 -16.60 13.55
N LEU A 199 7.54 -15.30 13.41
CA LEU A 199 7.71 -14.63 12.14
C LEU A 199 9.18 -14.36 11.87
N THR A 200 9.57 -14.46 10.61
CA THR A 200 10.91 -14.13 10.13
C THR A 200 10.83 -12.88 9.28
N TYR A 201 11.84 -12.01 9.40
CA TYR A 201 11.93 -10.82 8.56
C TYR A 201 13.31 -10.70 7.90
N THR A 202 13.37 -9.98 6.78
CA THR A 202 14.62 -9.70 6.10
C THR A 202 14.60 -8.36 5.38
N PHE A 203 15.78 -7.82 5.06
CA PHE A 203 15.92 -6.54 4.38
C PHE A 203 16.23 -6.71 2.89
N ARG A 204 15.44 -6.06 2.03
CA ARG A 204 15.63 -6.02 0.57
C ARG A 204 15.27 -4.62 0.05
N SER A 205 16.29 -3.75 -0.02
CA SER A 205 16.13 -2.38 -0.52
C SER A 205 16.62 -2.26 -1.95
N SER A 206 15.98 -1.41 -2.76
CA SER A 206 16.49 -1.07 -4.11
C SER A 206 17.57 0.00 -4.07
N VAL A 207 17.69 0.72 -2.95
CA VAL A 207 18.68 1.77 -2.73
C VAL A 207 19.42 1.59 -1.41
N GLN A 208 20.62 2.16 -1.31
CA GLN A 208 21.36 2.27 -0.06
C GLN A 208 20.89 3.52 0.69
N VAL A 209 20.51 3.38 1.96
CA VAL A 209 20.13 4.51 2.81
C VAL A 209 21.21 4.75 3.84
N SER A 210 21.61 6.00 4.08
CA SER A 210 22.70 6.36 5.02
C SER A 210 22.46 5.87 6.44
N ALA A 211 21.19 5.72 6.84
CA ALA A 211 20.77 5.13 8.10
C ALA A 211 21.13 3.63 8.23
N ALA A 212 21.57 2.94 7.17
CA ALA A 212 21.77 1.49 7.12
C ALA A 212 22.64 0.89 8.23
N ARG A 213 23.54 1.64 8.85
CA ARG A 213 24.29 1.16 10.02
C ARG A 213 23.41 0.94 11.24
N ASN A 214 22.34 1.73 11.40
CA ASN A 214 21.42 1.67 12.54
C ASN A 214 20.06 1.05 12.19
N ILE A 215 19.68 0.95 10.90
CA ILE A 215 18.38 0.41 10.45
C ILE A 215 18.06 -0.93 11.13
N ARG A 216 18.96 -1.92 11.08
CA ARG A 216 18.70 -3.23 11.70
C ARG A 216 18.39 -3.14 13.19
N SER A 217 19.13 -2.30 13.93
CA SER A 217 18.89 -2.09 15.36
C SER A 217 17.57 -1.38 15.62
N ILE A 218 17.19 -0.41 14.79
CA ILE A 218 15.92 0.32 14.91
C ILE A 218 14.73 -0.62 14.69
N PHE A 219 14.76 -1.44 13.64
CA PHE A 219 13.71 -2.42 13.40
C PHE A 219 13.67 -3.52 14.46
N ALA A 220 14.81 -3.95 14.99
CA ALA A 220 14.83 -4.89 16.11
C ALA A 220 14.10 -4.31 17.34
N LYS A 221 14.33 -3.02 17.68
CA LYS A 221 13.58 -2.33 18.73
C LYS A 221 12.09 -2.23 18.41
N ALA A 222 11.75 -1.87 17.17
CA ALA A 222 10.36 -1.74 16.73
C ALA A 222 9.60 -3.07 16.84
N PHE A 223 10.19 -4.19 16.41
CA PHE A 223 9.62 -5.52 16.60
C PHE A 223 9.51 -5.88 18.09
N GLN A 224 10.56 -5.62 18.88
CA GLN A 224 10.57 -5.92 20.32
C GLN A 224 9.38 -5.26 21.06
N ARG A 225 8.97 -4.04 20.67
CA ARG A 225 7.81 -3.37 21.25
C ARG A 225 6.52 -4.16 21.05
N TRP A 226 6.32 -4.72 19.86
CA TRP A 226 5.20 -5.61 19.58
C TRP A 226 5.35 -6.96 20.28
N GLU A 227 6.55 -7.53 20.36
CA GLU A 227 6.80 -8.78 21.13
C GLU A 227 6.42 -8.63 22.61
N GLN A 228 6.67 -7.46 23.22
CA GLN A 228 6.39 -7.22 24.63
C GLN A 228 4.90 -7.28 24.99
N VAL A 229 4.00 -7.08 24.02
CA VAL A 229 2.55 -7.01 24.26
C VAL A 229 1.77 -8.12 23.55
N THR A 230 2.47 -9.00 22.84
CA THR A 230 1.90 -10.10 22.05
C THR A 230 2.63 -11.43 22.32
N GLU A 231 2.12 -12.52 21.75
CA GLU A 231 2.83 -13.80 21.74
C GLU A 231 3.75 -13.96 20.51
N PHE A 232 3.91 -12.92 19.69
CA PHE A 232 4.77 -12.98 18.51
C PHE A 232 6.25 -12.95 18.88
N THR A 233 7.07 -13.57 18.04
CA THR A 233 8.52 -13.40 18.03
C THR A 233 8.99 -13.14 16.61
N PHE A 234 9.96 -12.26 16.44
CA PHE A 234 10.49 -11.84 15.15
C PHE A 234 11.98 -12.13 15.07
N GLN A 235 12.38 -12.88 14.05
CA GLN A 235 13.78 -13.23 13.83
C GLN A 235 14.26 -12.69 12.49
N GLU A 236 15.31 -11.87 12.49
CA GLU A 236 16.00 -11.50 11.25
C GLU A 236 16.65 -12.74 10.64
N VAL A 237 16.41 -12.95 9.33
CA VAL A 237 17.08 -13.97 8.53
C VAL A 237 17.88 -13.31 7.40
N ALA A 238 18.87 -14.05 6.87
CA ALA A 238 19.71 -13.55 5.79
C ALA A 238 18.87 -13.10 4.57
N GLY A 239 19.32 -12.06 3.87
CA GLY A 239 18.62 -11.47 2.71
C GLY A 239 18.28 -12.46 1.58
N THR A 240 19.07 -13.52 1.46
CA THR A 240 18.90 -14.60 0.47
C THR A 240 17.86 -15.64 0.88
N SER A 241 17.48 -15.69 2.16
CA SER A 241 16.47 -16.60 2.67
C SER A 241 15.06 -16.10 2.34
N ARG A 242 14.09 -17.03 2.28
CA ARG A 242 12.67 -16.66 2.31
C ARG A 242 12.31 -16.22 3.72
N ALA A 243 11.62 -15.09 3.83
CA ALA A 243 11.10 -14.56 5.09
C ALA A 243 9.58 -14.38 4.99
N ASP A 244 8.92 -14.27 6.15
CA ASP A 244 7.49 -13.95 6.20
C ASP A 244 7.25 -12.46 5.90
N ILE A 245 8.17 -11.61 6.37
CA ILE A 245 8.13 -10.15 6.22
C ILE A 245 9.36 -9.69 5.45
N VAL A 246 9.17 -8.85 4.43
CA VAL A 246 10.26 -8.20 3.69
C VAL A 246 10.22 -6.70 3.93
N ILE A 247 11.29 -6.14 4.48
CA ILE A 247 11.44 -4.71 4.73
C ILE A 247 12.35 -4.12 3.66
N GLY A 248 11.93 -3.02 3.01
CA GLY A 248 12.68 -2.42 1.92
C GLY A 248 12.64 -0.89 1.91
N PHE A 249 13.73 -0.27 1.49
CA PHE A 249 13.78 1.15 1.19
C PHE A 249 13.80 1.35 -0.33
N HIS A 250 12.91 2.21 -0.82
CA HIS A 250 12.67 2.42 -2.25
C HIS A 250 12.45 3.91 -2.55
N ARG A 251 12.46 4.29 -3.83
CA ARG A 251 12.18 5.67 -4.28
C ARG A 251 11.22 5.62 -5.46
N GLY A 252 10.31 6.59 -5.53
CA GLY A 252 9.38 6.70 -6.66
C GLY A 252 8.64 5.39 -6.94
N ASP A 253 8.45 5.09 -8.23
CA ASP A 253 7.92 3.79 -8.65
C ASP A 253 8.91 2.65 -8.35
N HIS A 254 8.42 1.68 -7.59
CA HIS A 254 9.16 0.50 -7.18
C HIS A 254 8.41 -0.82 -7.48
N ASN A 255 7.53 -0.78 -8.48
CA ASN A 255 6.86 -1.94 -9.10
C ASN A 255 5.85 -2.68 -8.20
N ASP A 256 5.32 -2.04 -7.15
CA ASP A 256 4.21 -2.56 -6.34
C ASP A 256 2.87 -1.84 -6.60
N GLY A 257 2.87 -0.84 -7.49
CA GLY A 257 1.68 -0.04 -7.83
C GLY A 257 1.45 1.16 -6.89
N HIS A 258 2.31 1.36 -5.89
CA HIS A 258 2.22 2.43 -4.90
C HIS A 258 3.51 3.27 -4.93
N PRO A 259 3.75 4.10 -5.95
CA PRO A 259 4.98 4.89 -6.03
C PRO A 259 5.11 5.87 -4.85
N PHE A 260 6.31 6.00 -4.31
CA PHE A 260 6.64 7.05 -3.34
C PHE A 260 6.70 8.43 -3.99
N ASP A 261 6.46 9.48 -3.21
CA ASP A 261 6.29 10.87 -3.68
C ASP A 261 7.47 11.80 -3.34
N GLY A 262 8.52 11.28 -2.70
CA GLY A 262 9.70 12.04 -2.33
C GLY A 262 9.63 12.55 -0.89
N PRO A 263 10.49 13.51 -0.50
CA PRO A 263 10.60 13.88 0.90
C PRO A 263 9.34 14.57 1.43
N ARG A 264 8.86 14.12 2.59
CA ARG A 264 7.60 14.52 3.23
C ARG A 264 6.42 14.04 2.40
N GLY A 265 5.28 13.70 2.99
CA GLY A 265 4.17 13.09 2.25
C GLY A 265 3.97 11.64 2.65
N THR A 266 4.09 10.69 1.72
CA THR A 266 4.00 9.26 2.06
C THR A 266 5.33 8.71 2.56
N LEU A 267 5.37 8.40 3.85
CA LEU A 267 6.59 7.98 4.55
C LEU A 267 6.96 6.52 4.29
N ALA A 268 5.94 5.66 4.31
CA ALA A 268 6.05 4.22 4.20
C ALA A 268 4.67 3.62 3.89
N HIS A 269 4.65 2.35 3.51
CA HIS A 269 3.42 1.55 3.45
C HIS A 269 3.71 0.08 3.71
N ALA A 270 2.69 -0.66 4.12
CA ALA A 270 2.78 -2.09 4.37
C ALA A 270 1.56 -2.85 3.85
N THR A 271 1.75 -4.14 3.62
CA THR A 271 0.64 -5.07 3.38
C THR A 271 0.10 -5.65 4.68
N ALA A 272 -1.15 -6.06 4.63
CA ALA A 272 -1.75 -6.96 5.61
C ALA A 272 -1.02 -8.32 5.73
N PRO A 273 -1.26 -9.09 6.81
CA PRO A 273 -0.81 -10.48 6.92
C PRO A 273 -1.22 -11.33 5.71
N ALA A 274 -0.23 -12.00 5.10
CA ALA A 274 -0.40 -12.86 3.93
C ALA A 274 0.62 -14.01 3.98
N THR A 275 0.79 -14.78 2.89
CA THR A 275 1.85 -15.81 2.82
C THR A 275 3.26 -15.18 2.90
N THR A 276 3.41 -13.98 2.35
CA THR A 276 4.57 -13.11 2.51
C THR A 276 4.03 -11.68 2.52
N ALA A 277 4.35 -10.93 3.55
CA ALA A 277 4.02 -9.51 3.67
C ALA A 277 5.27 -8.67 3.41
N TRP A 278 5.07 -7.41 3.05
CA TRP A 278 6.13 -6.45 2.87
C TRP A 278 5.78 -5.12 3.51
N CYS A 279 6.82 -4.39 3.85
CA CYS A 279 6.76 -3.01 4.29
C CYS A 279 7.87 -2.23 3.62
N HIS A 280 7.50 -1.16 2.93
CA HIS A 280 8.39 -0.32 2.16
C HIS A 280 8.46 1.07 2.80
N PHE A 281 9.64 1.66 2.79
CA PHE A 281 9.92 3.00 3.31
C PHE A 281 10.43 3.88 2.19
N ASP A 282 9.97 5.13 2.15
CA ASP A 282 10.50 6.10 1.19
C ASP A 282 11.94 6.47 1.56
N ALA A 283 12.87 6.14 0.69
CA ALA A 283 14.28 6.41 0.87
C ALA A 283 14.67 7.87 0.57
N ASP A 284 13.75 8.68 0.06
CA ASP A 284 13.91 10.13 -0.07
C ASP A 284 13.70 10.88 1.25
N GLU A 285 13.14 10.23 2.27
CA GLU A 285 12.94 10.84 3.59
C GLU A 285 14.23 11.06 4.38
N SER A 286 14.21 12.12 5.19
CA SER A 286 15.30 12.41 6.14
C SER A 286 15.14 11.60 7.42
N TRP A 287 15.42 10.30 7.34
CA TRP A 287 15.33 9.36 8.46
C TRP A 287 16.34 9.66 9.57
N SER A 288 15.90 9.57 10.83
CA SER A 288 16.74 9.70 12.02
C SER A 288 16.28 8.73 13.13
N GLU A 289 17.21 8.40 14.04
CA GLU A 289 16.91 7.75 15.33
C GLU A 289 16.75 8.78 16.46
N ASN A 290 17.16 10.03 16.24
CA ASN A 290 16.93 11.13 17.16
C ASN A 290 16.57 12.34 16.28
N PRO A 291 15.30 12.47 15.88
CA PRO A 291 14.90 13.39 14.82
C PRO A 291 15.07 14.85 15.27
N GLY A 292 15.76 15.64 14.47
CA GLY A 292 15.61 17.10 14.52
C GLY A 292 14.23 17.55 14.01
N PRO A 293 13.88 18.84 14.11
CA PRO A 293 12.53 19.34 13.81
C PRO A 293 11.99 19.04 12.40
N ASN A 294 12.87 18.72 11.45
CA ASN A 294 12.51 18.46 10.05
C ASN A 294 12.77 17.01 9.62
N GLN A 295 13.21 16.15 10.53
CA GLN A 295 13.55 14.75 10.25
C GLN A 295 12.42 13.82 10.68
N MET A 296 12.33 12.68 10.03
CA MET A 296 11.36 11.64 10.35
C MET A 296 11.99 10.60 11.26
N ASP A 297 11.31 10.25 12.34
CA ASP A 297 11.77 9.19 13.22
C ASP A 297 11.52 7.82 12.60
N LEU A 298 12.59 7.10 12.27
CA LEU A 298 12.46 5.80 11.61
C LEU A 298 11.83 4.74 12.52
N GLU A 299 12.09 4.78 13.83
CA GLU A 299 11.50 3.83 14.77
C GLU A 299 9.98 4.04 14.85
N SER A 300 9.51 5.29 14.95
CA SER A 300 8.08 5.60 15.01
C SER A 300 7.32 5.08 13.78
N VAL A 301 7.85 5.34 12.57
CA VAL A 301 7.24 4.81 11.34
C VAL A 301 7.32 3.29 11.31
N ALA A 302 8.45 2.69 11.69
CA ALA A 302 8.57 1.23 11.72
C ALA A 302 7.59 0.55 12.69
N VAL A 303 7.38 1.10 13.90
CA VAL A 303 6.41 0.55 14.86
C VAL A 303 5.00 0.63 14.28
N HIS A 304 4.64 1.73 13.62
CA HIS A 304 3.36 1.89 12.92
C HIS A 304 3.16 0.85 11.82
N GLU A 305 4.10 0.73 10.89
CA GLU A 305 3.97 -0.21 9.77
C GLU A 305 3.95 -1.68 10.23
N ILE A 306 4.62 -2.02 11.34
CA ILE A 306 4.51 -3.36 11.93
C ILE A 306 3.08 -3.65 12.42
N GLY A 307 2.34 -2.64 12.88
CA GLY A 307 0.93 -2.81 13.22
C GLY A 307 0.09 -3.26 12.02
N HIS A 308 0.32 -2.69 10.83
CA HIS A 308 -0.28 -3.17 9.58
C HIS A 308 0.16 -4.58 9.20
N LEU A 309 1.46 -4.89 9.35
CA LEU A 309 1.98 -6.25 9.16
C LEU A 309 1.35 -7.25 10.13
N LEU A 310 0.79 -6.80 11.25
CA LEU A 310 0.04 -7.61 12.21
C LEU A 310 -1.47 -7.58 11.99
N GLY A 311 -1.99 -6.76 11.07
CA GLY A 311 -3.41 -6.73 10.67
C GLY A 311 -4.23 -5.59 11.27
N LEU A 312 -3.60 -4.67 12.00
CA LEU A 312 -4.25 -3.45 12.48
C LEU A 312 -4.43 -2.45 11.34
N ASP A 313 -5.46 -1.63 11.46
CA ASP A 313 -5.73 -0.51 10.56
C ASP A 313 -5.54 0.84 11.24
N HIS A 314 -5.60 1.91 10.44
CA HIS A 314 -5.49 3.26 10.93
C HIS A 314 -6.55 3.59 12.00
N ASN A 315 -6.12 4.30 13.04
CA ASN A 315 -7.00 4.97 13.99
C ASN A 315 -6.57 6.43 14.15
N ASP A 316 -7.33 7.32 13.52
CA ASP A 316 -7.08 8.76 13.52
C ASP A 316 -7.88 9.54 14.58
N ASP A 317 -8.49 8.84 15.55
CA ASP A 317 -9.12 9.48 16.70
C ASP A 317 -8.06 10.26 17.51
N PRO A 318 -8.19 11.60 17.59
CA PRO A 318 -7.21 12.43 18.31
C PRO A 318 -7.14 12.09 19.81
N ASN A 319 -8.14 11.41 20.38
CA ASN A 319 -8.15 11.01 21.78
C ASN A 319 -7.39 9.71 22.05
N ALA A 320 -7.11 8.89 21.03
CA ALA A 320 -6.45 7.61 21.21
C ALA A 320 -4.92 7.73 21.35
N ASP A 321 -4.32 8.77 20.74
CA ASP A 321 -2.86 8.91 20.57
C ASP A 321 -2.20 7.62 20.02
N ALA A 322 -2.97 6.82 19.28
CA ALA A 322 -2.59 5.48 18.84
C ALA A 322 -1.37 5.54 17.92
N ILE A 323 -0.44 4.60 18.07
CA ILE A 323 0.65 4.41 17.11
C ILE A 323 0.08 4.24 15.70
N MET A 324 -1.07 3.59 15.57
CA MET A 324 -1.78 3.40 14.31
C MET A 324 -2.48 4.65 13.75
N SER A 325 -2.31 5.86 14.30
CA SER A 325 -2.72 7.06 13.56
C SER A 325 -1.92 7.18 12.27
N SER A 326 -2.61 7.48 11.17
CA SER A 326 -2.02 7.56 9.83
C SER A 326 -0.95 8.65 9.75
N ARG A 327 -1.03 9.69 10.60
CA ARG A 327 -0.13 10.84 10.60
C ARG A 327 1.06 10.64 11.53
N ILE A 328 2.23 11.02 11.04
CA ILE A 328 3.47 11.01 11.82
C ILE A 328 4.17 12.35 11.57
N ALA A 329 4.24 13.17 12.61
CA ALA A 329 4.81 14.51 12.49
C ALA A 329 6.36 14.47 12.52
N PRO A 330 7.03 15.32 11.73
CA PRO A 330 8.49 15.43 11.79
C PRO A 330 8.95 15.91 13.17
N GLY A 331 10.13 15.47 13.59
CA GLY A 331 10.71 15.84 14.89
C GLY A 331 10.02 15.22 16.10
N THR A 332 9.08 14.29 15.91
CA THR A 332 8.38 13.61 17.00
C THR A 332 8.87 12.17 17.17
N GLU A 333 9.00 11.74 18.42
CA GLU A 333 9.25 10.34 18.77
C GLU A 333 7.95 9.72 19.29
N LYS A 334 7.32 8.88 18.47
CA LYS A 334 6.07 8.17 18.76
C LYS A 334 6.30 6.67 18.65
N ARG A 335 6.93 6.11 19.67
CA ARG A 335 7.44 4.72 19.65
C ARG A 335 6.71 3.78 20.62
N ASP A 336 6.03 4.32 21.63
CA ASP A 336 5.36 3.51 22.64
C ASP A 336 3.95 3.12 22.19
N LEU A 337 3.65 1.82 22.20
CA LEU A 337 2.30 1.31 21.95
C LEU A 337 1.34 1.85 23.01
N ARG A 338 0.22 2.42 22.58
CA ARG A 338 -0.84 2.91 23.46
C ARG A 338 -1.86 1.82 23.74
N ALA A 339 -2.79 2.10 24.66
CA ALA A 339 -3.85 1.18 25.03
C ALA A 339 -4.65 0.71 23.79
N ASP A 340 -4.95 1.61 22.87
CA ASP A 340 -5.66 1.29 21.64
C ASP A 340 -4.94 0.25 20.78
N ASP A 341 -3.63 0.44 20.56
CA ASP A 341 -2.80 -0.47 19.75
C ASP A 341 -2.70 -1.87 20.40
N ILE A 342 -2.51 -1.89 21.73
CA ILE A 342 -2.37 -3.13 22.52
C ILE A 342 -3.69 -3.90 22.55
N GLU A 343 -4.79 -3.23 22.85
CA GLU A 343 -6.11 -3.86 22.88
C GLU A 343 -6.51 -4.36 21.50
N GLY A 344 -6.21 -3.60 20.44
CA GLY A 344 -6.47 -4.01 19.06
C GLY A 344 -5.75 -5.29 18.69
N VAL A 345 -4.44 -5.36 18.90
CA VAL A 345 -3.68 -6.57 18.52
C VAL A 345 -4.09 -7.78 19.37
N ARG A 346 -4.38 -7.57 20.66
CA ARG A 346 -4.87 -8.64 21.54
C ARG A 346 -6.24 -9.15 21.11
N ALA A 347 -7.16 -8.26 20.75
CA ALA A 347 -8.49 -8.62 20.27
C ALA A 347 -8.43 -9.36 18.93
N LEU A 348 -7.60 -8.93 17.99
CA LEU A 348 -7.44 -9.58 16.69
C LEU A 348 -6.92 -11.02 16.80
N TYR A 349 -6.02 -11.25 17.75
CA TYR A 349 -5.32 -12.53 17.90
C TYR A 349 -5.79 -13.40 19.07
N GLY A 350 -6.68 -12.90 19.92
CA GLY A 350 -7.21 -13.59 21.09
C GLY A 350 -6.19 -13.78 22.22
N PHE A 351 -5.26 -12.83 22.39
CA PHE A 351 -4.28 -12.89 23.49
C PHE A 351 -4.98 -12.63 24.83
N VAL A 352 -4.64 -13.43 25.85
CA VAL A 352 -5.16 -13.27 27.21
C VAL A 352 -4.18 -12.40 28.00
N ASN A 353 -4.72 -11.49 28.83
CA ASN A 353 -3.95 -10.56 29.66
C ASN A 353 -3.03 -11.24 30.68
#